data_AF-A0A9J7L3F1-F1
#
_entry.id   AF-A0A9J7L3F1-F1
#
_cell.length_a   1.000
_cell.length_b   1.000
_cell.length_c   1.000
_cell.angle_alpha   90.00
_cell.angle_beta   90.00
_cell.angle_gamma   90.00
#
_symmetry.space_group_name_H-M   'P 1'
#
loop_
_entity.id
_entity.type
_entity.pdbx_description
1 polymer ?
#
loop_
_entity_poly.entity_id
_entity_poly.type
_entity_poly.pdbx_seq_one_letter_code
_entity_poly.pdbx_strand_id
1 'polypeptide(L)'
;MADRRPFDAKDFQVKNSAVFGLVLESSTAFTPAPDCRGGKETYSTLLELSVAALAKYQSLMQTAVKTVPRVLLIKLLKEALLRSHHLCIRDLISNWPERSLDFSEILGSQHRHRVQDLLNWESGRAKIIAHSLLNCQSGALQVVDLREALPNREATVSFVEASLQSHRQQRTKDLHVYLNMWTEDCLMEEGKVAKSLSPEERGIKLHPFRVVTVSLGSTLERLGRRLEPQVLTGLELKSDTFETADSFATLLGGGKFPNLSALSLPNFAKPLEPADFQVLGEVLSHLPALRRLNLNGLRVMGQLRQLLQNMPGHLEHLNVSHCRLVSIDVLFLYESRHADTLRELSICGMSRFNHLCLLVRGVAPQIEWLDLSGCPECFEEDFLSRMRFILRSPFSKLRFLNFTGNLISNFNPAISVCLFFAGSDRIRSLATLHLDAMHLNESFAELARAKLGNVNGKNRPKKVQAQYDPDTGLTVLKVLWMDTAM
;
A
#
# COMPACT_ATOMS: atom_id res chain seq x y z
N MET A 1 -39.59 65.78 -23.62
CA MET A 1 -38.67 65.37 -22.55
C MET A 1 -39.39 64.38 -21.66
N ALA A 2 -38.76 63.24 -21.42
CA ALA A 2 -39.40 61.99 -21.04
C ALA A 2 -40.12 62.02 -19.68
N ASP A 3 -41.32 61.46 -19.70
CA ASP A 3 -42.22 61.28 -18.57
C ASP A 3 -42.06 59.86 -18.01
N ARG A 4 -42.01 59.75 -16.68
CA ARG A 4 -41.78 58.49 -15.95
C ARG A 4 -43.08 57.69 -15.91
N ARG A 5 -43.07 56.45 -16.43
CA ARG A 5 -44.03 55.41 -16.02
C ARG A 5 -43.32 54.37 -15.16
N PRO A 6 -43.87 53.98 -14.00
CA PRO A 6 -43.39 52.84 -13.24
C PRO A 6 -43.78 51.54 -13.97
N PHE A 7 -42.83 50.63 -14.13
CA PHE A 7 -43.04 49.32 -14.74
C PHE A 7 -43.81 48.43 -13.77
N ASP A 8 -44.95 47.91 -14.22
CA ASP A 8 -45.91 47.11 -13.44
C ASP A 8 -45.38 45.68 -13.24
N ALA A 9 -45.28 45.24 -11.98
CA ALA A 9 -44.66 43.98 -11.57
C ALA A 9 -45.63 42.78 -11.61
N LYS A 10 -46.54 42.73 -12.61
CA LYS A 10 -47.58 41.68 -12.70
C LYS A 10 -47.58 40.82 -13.97
N ASP A 11 -46.72 41.08 -14.95
CA ASP A 11 -46.79 40.40 -16.26
C ASP A 11 -45.69 39.35 -16.55
N PHE A 12 -45.08 38.75 -15.51
CA PHE A 12 -44.29 37.53 -15.68
C PHE A 12 -44.84 36.36 -14.85
N GLN A 13 -46.14 36.08 -15.02
CA GLN A 13 -46.65 34.72 -14.84
C GLN A 13 -46.25 33.88 -16.07
N VAL A 14 -44.99 33.44 -16.13
CA VAL A 14 -44.63 32.31 -16.99
C VAL A 14 -44.98 31.04 -16.23
N LYS A 15 -46.05 30.41 -16.70
CA LYS A 15 -46.41 29.00 -16.47
C LYS A 15 -45.17 28.10 -16.58
N ASN A 16 -44.52 27.77 -15.45
CA ASN A 16 -43.56 26.67 -15.33
C ASN A 16 -43.20 26.37 -13.85
N SER A 17 -44.18 26.47 -12.95
CA SER A 17 -43.99 26.20 -11.52
C SER A 17 -43.95 24.70 -11.15
N ALA A 18 -43.49 23.82 -12.05
CA ALA A 18 -43.53 22.37 -11.82
C ALA A 18 -42.20 21.62 -12.03
N VAL A 19 -41.07 22.29 -12.33
CA VAL A 19 -39.83 21.55 -12.68
C VAL A 19 -38.66 21.72 -11.70
N PHE A 20 -38.59 22.76 -10.86
CA PHE A 20 -37.58 22.84 -9.78
C PHE A 20 -38.09 23.64 -8.59
N GLY A 21 -38.87 23.01 -7.73
CA GLY A 21 -39.22 23.53 -6.41
C GLY A 21 -38.12 23.22 -5.38
N LEU A 22 -36.95 23.85 -5.49
CA LEU A 22 -36.04 23.97 -4.35
C LEU A 22 -36.57 25.10 -3.45
N VAL A 23 -37.59 24.80 -2.65
CA VAL A 23 -37.88 25.62 -1.47
C VAL A 23 -36.85 25.22 -0.43
N LEU A 24 -35.72 25.94 -0.41
CA LEU A 24 -34.83 25.96 0.74
C LEU A 24 -35.59 26.70 1.84
N GLU A 25 -36.23 25.96 2.75
CA GLU A 25 -36.78 26.54 3.97
C GLU A 25 -35.64 27.21 4.73
N SER A 26 -35.71 28.54 4.74
CA SER A 26 -34.83 29.45 5.45
C SER A 26 -35.06 29.34 6.96
N SER A 27 -34.57 28.28 7.61
CA SER A 27 -34.46 28.29 9.09
C SER A 27 -33.41 27.38 9.71
N THR A 28 -32.56 26.71 8.93
CA THR A 28 -31.28 26.20 9.46
C THR A 28 -30.16 26.75 8.61
N ALA A 29 -29.35 27.62 9.22
CA ALA A 29 -28.21 28.24 8.57
C ALA A 29 -27.34 27.15 7.90
N PHE A 30 -27.24 27.21 6.57
CA PHE A 30 -26.07 26.70 5.86
C PHE A 30 -24.87 27.51 6.35
N THR A 31 -24.38 27.17 7.53
CA THR A 31 -23.00 27.47 7.89
C THR A 31 -22.19 26.50 7.06
N PRO A 32 -21.40 26.96 6.07
CA PRO A 32 -20.40 26.10 5.49
C PRO A 32 -19.51 25.72 6.65
N ALA A 33 -19.55 24.46 7.09
CA ALA A 33 -18.56 23.99 8.04
C ALA A 33 -17.21 24.17 7.34
N PRO A 34 -16.30 25.03 7.83
CA PRO A 34 -14.96 25.06 7.28
C PRO A 34 -14.41 23.64 7.45
N ASP A 35 -13.96 23.04 6.36
CA ASP A 35 -13.24 21.78 6.46
C ASP A 35 -11.90 22.13 7.14
N CYS A 36 -11.84 22.00 8.47
CA CYS A 36 -10.63 22.25 9.27
C CYS A 36 -9.49 21.26 8.96
N ARG A 37 -9.56 20.54 7.84
CA ARG A 37 -8.61 19.53 7.41
C ARG A 37 -7.51 20.16 6.57
N GLY A 38 -6.62 20.88 7.26
CA GLY A 38 -5.29 21.20 6.76
C GLY A 38 -4.98 22.67 6.58
N GLY A 39 -5.06 23.47 7.66
CA GLY A 39 -4.29 24.73 7.81
C GLY A 39 -4.44 25.84 6.75
N LYS A 40 -5.28 25.66 5.73
CA LYS A 40 -5.62 26.65 4.71
C LYS A 40 -7.13 26.55 4.50
N GLU A 41 -7.82 27.65 4.76
CA GLU A 41 -9.25 27.79 4.48
C GLU A 41 -9.49 27.70 2.97
N THR A 42 -9.83 26.51 2.49
CA THR A 42 -10.31 26.31 1.13
C THR A 42 -11.83 26.46 1.13
N TYR A 43 -12.32 27.52 0.50
CA TYR A 43 -13.75 27.73 0.26
C TYR A 43 -14.29 26.62 -0.62
N SER A 44 -15.33 25.92 -0.16
CA SER A 44 -16.02 24.92 -0.96
C SER A 44 -16.72 25.56 -2.14
N THR A 45 -16.58 24.99 -3.33
CA THR A 45 -17.28 25.49 -4.52
C THR A 45 -18.79 25.24 -4.40
N LEU A 46 -19.61 26.05 -5.10
CA LEU A 46 -21.07 25.84 -5.17
C LEU A 46 -21.41 24.41 -5.61
N LEU A 47 -20.58 23.84 -6.49
CA LEU A 47 -20.72 22.47 -6.94
C LEU A 47 -20.52 21.45 -5.82
N GLU A 48 -19.50 21.62 -4.98
CA GLU A 48 -19.24 20.74 -3.84
C GLU A 48 -20.39 20.82 -2.82
N LEU A 49 -20.90 22.01 -2.55
CA LEU A 49 -22.05 22.21 -1.65
C LEU A 49 -23.31 21.54 -2.20
N SER A 50 -23.55 21.65 -3.50
CA SER A 50 -24.70 21.04 -4.17
C SER A 50 -24.61 19.51 -4.17
N VAL A 51 -23.41 18.97 -4.42
CA VAL A 51 -23.12 17.54 -4.39
C VAL A 51 -23.28 16.97 -2.98
N ALA A 52 -22.79 17.67 -1.95
CA ALA A 52 -22.96 17.27 -0.56
C ALA A 52 -24.43 17.30 -0.11
N ALA A 53 -25.19 18.31 -0.54
CA ALA A 53 -26.62 18.40 -0.26
C ALA A 53 -27.40 17.26 -0.93
N LEU A 54 -27.12 16.98 -2.21
CA LEU A 54 -27.75 15.87 -2.94
C LEU A 54 -27.41 14.52 -2.30
N ALA A 55 -26.14 14.31 -1.94
CA ALA A 55 -25.70 13.08 -1.28
C ALA A 55 -26.40 12.86 0.07
N LYS A 56 -26.81 13.91 0.78
CA LYS A 56 -27.48 13.81 2.09
C LYS A 56 -28.90 13.23 1.98
N TYR A 57 -29.59 13.44 0.87
CA TYR A 57 -31.00 13.05 0.71
C TYR A 57 -31.17 11.98 -0.38
N GLN A 58 -31.35 10.72 0.06
CA GLN A 58 -31.48 9.58 -0.84
C GLN A 58 -32.62 9.72 -1.86
N SER A 59 -33.78 10.26 -1.45
CA SER A 59 -34.94 10.46 -2.33
C SER A 59 -34.63 11.40 -3.50
N LEU A 60 -33.83 12.44 -3.24
CA LEU A 60 -33.34 13.34 -4.28
C LEU A 60 -32.30 12.64 -5.16
N MET A 61 -31.44 11.81 -4.59
CA MET A 61 -30.45 11.04 -5.35
C MET A 61 -31.08 10.13 -6.40
N GLN A 62 -32.18 9.43 -6.09
CA GLN A 62 -32.84 8.53 -7.04
C GLN A 62 -33.38 9.26 -8.29
N THR A 63 -33.86 10.48 -8.11
CA THR A 63 -34.30 11.34 -9.22
C THR A 63 -33.10 11.97 -9.93
N ALA A 64 -32.09 12.40 -9.17
CA ALA A 64 -30.89 13.05 -9.67
C ALA A 64 -30.07 12.10 -10.56
N VAL A 65 -29.91 10.83 -10.19
CA VAL A 65 -29.17 9.83 -10.98
C VAL A 65 -29.69 9.70 -12.42
N LYS A 66 -30.98 9.96 -12.65
CA LYS A 66 -31.59 9.90 -14.00
C LYS A 66 -31.41 11.18 -14.83
N THR A 67 -31.07 12.30 -14.18
CA THR A 67 -31.13 13.64 -14.78
C THR A 67 -29.78 14.35 -14.76
N VAL A 68 -28.88 13.96 -13.85
CA VAL A 68 -27.60 14.62 -13.61
C VAL A 68 -26.59 14.27 -14.71
N PRO A 69 -25.86 15.26 -15.25
CA PRO A 69 -24.78 15.03 -16.20
C PRO A 69 -23.70 14.08 -15.67
N ARG A 70 -23.17 13.23 -16.55
CA ARG A 70 -22.17 12.19 -16.25
C ARG A 70 -20.97 12.70 -15.45
N VAL A 71 -20.48 13.89 -15.79
CA VAL A 71 -19.33 14.55 -15.14
C VAL A 71 -19.56 14.76 -13.63
N LEU A 72 -20.82 14.89 -13.21
CA LEU A 72 -21.18 15.10 -11.81
C LEU A 72 -21.38 13.79 -11.05
N LEU A 73 -21.60 12.65 -11.73
CA LEU A 73 -21.74 11.35 -11.08
C LEU A 73 -20.45 10.90 -10.38
N ILE A 74 -19.29 11.18 -10.99
CA ILE A 74 -17.99 10.93 -10.36
C ILE A 74 -17.86 11.72 -9.05
N LYS A 75 -18.25 12.99 -9.06
CA LYS A 75 -18.21 13.86 -7.86
C LYS A 75 -19.22 13.45 -6.80
N LEU A 76 -20.43 13.05 -7.21
CA LEU A 76 -21.48 12.54 -6.31
C LEU A 76 -21.06 11.21 -5.67
N LEU A 77 -20.51 10.29 -6.45
CA LEU A 77 -20.01 9.02 -5.93
C LEU A 77 -18.83 9.24 -4.99
N LYS A 78 -17.89 10.12 -5.35
CA LYS A 78 -16.80 10.52 -4.44
C LYS A 78 -17.34 11.04 -3.12
N GLU A 79 -18.29 11.98 -3.14
CA GLU A 79 -18.84 12.56 -1.90
C GLU A 79 -19.64 11.55 -1.08
N ALA A 80 -20.42 10.69 -1.74
CA ALA A 80 -21.17 9.63 -1.08
C ALA A 80 -20.24 8.61 -0.40
N LEU A 81 -19.11 8.27 -1.04
CA LEU A 81 -18.05 7.44 -0.46
C LEU A 81 -17.39 8.14 0.73
N LEU A 82 -17.03 9.42 0.59
CA LEU A 82 -16.40 10.22 1.64
C LEU A 82 -17.29 10.36 2.89
N ARG A 83 -18.60 10.52 2.71
CA ARG A 83 -19.58 10.69 3.80
C ARG A 83 -20.25 9.39 4.24
N SER A 84 -19.88 8.25 3.67
CA SER A 84 -20.43 6.94 4.04
C SER A 84 -21.95 6.82 3.80
N HIS A 85 -22.49 7.48 2.78
CA HIS A 85 -23.90 7.45 2.44
C HIS A 85 -24.24 6.19 1.61
N HIS A 86 -24.31 5.05 2.28
CA HIS A 86 -24.45 3.71 1.70
C HIS A 86 -25.58 3.56 0.66
N LEU A 87 -26.75 4.14 0.90
CA LEU A 87 -27.88 4.06 -0.03
C LEU A 87 -27.63 4.88 -1.31
N CYS A 88 -26.95 6.02 -1.20
CA CYS A 88 -26.55 6.81 -2.35
C CYS A 88 -25.49 6.08 -3.18
N ILE A 89 -24.51 5.45 -2.52
CA ILE A 89 -23.50 4.63 -3.19
C ILE A 89 -24.17 3.51 -4.00
N ARG A 90 -25.14 2.81 -3.39
CA ARG A 90 -25.91 1.76 -4.07
C ARG A 90 -26.63 2.31 -5.29
N ASP A 91 -27.42 3.36 -5.12
CA ASP A 91 -28.26 3.90 -6.19
C ASP A 91 -27.41 4.49 -7.33
N LEU A 92 -26.25 5.07 -7.04
CA LEU A 92 -25.28 5.57 -8.03
C LEU A 92 -24.60 4.44 -8.81
N ILE A 93 -24.07 3.43 -8.11
CA ILE A 93 -23.40 2.28 -8.75
C ILE A 93 -24.40 1.48 -9.58
N SER A 94 -25.60 1.23 -9.07
CA SER A 94 -26.61 0.44 -9.78
C SER A 94 -27.10 1.08 -11.08
N ASN A 95 -26.91 2.39 -11.25
CA ASN A 95 -27.28 3.14 -12.45
C ASN A 95 -26.06 3.72 -13.18
N TRP A 96 -24.86 3.18 -12.94
CA TRP A 96 -23.63 3.75 -13.49
C TRP A 96 -23.66 3.75 -15.03
N PRO A 97 -23.55 4.92 -15.69
CA PRO A 97 -23.79 5.02 -17.13
C PRO A 97 -22.57 4.64 -17.98
N GLU A 98 -21.37 4.60 -17.39
CA GLU A 98 -20.13 4.34 -18.11
C GLU A 98 -19.79 2.85 -18.16
N ARG A 99 -18.94 2.50 -19.14
CA ARG A 99 -18.46 1.11 -19.29
C ARG A 99 -17.47 0.71 -18.21
N SER A 100 -16.73 1.67 -17.67
CA SER A 100 -15.73 1.46 -16.64
C SER A 100 -16.07 2.25 -15.38
N LEU A 101 -15.72 1.67 -14.23
CA LEU A 101 -15.76 2.30 -12.93
C LEU A 101 -14.40 2.15 -12.25
N ASP A 102 -13.63 3.23 -12.21
CA ASP A 102 -12.31 3.25 -11.55
C ASP A 102 -12.38 4.03 -10.23
N PHE A 103 -12.28 3.29 -9.12
CA PHE A 103 -12.28 3.90 -7.79
C PHE A 103 -11.03 4.73 -7.49
N SER A 104 -9.90 4.44 -8.13
CA SER A 104 -8.66 5.22 -8.02
C SER A 104 -8.83 6.61 -8.64
N GLU A 105 -9.48 6.67 -9.81
CA GLU A 105 -9.82 7.94 -10.46
C GLU A 105 -10.82 8.75 -9.64
N ILE A 106 -11.88 8.11 -9.13
CA ILE A 106 -12.95 8.78 -8.37
C ILE A 106 -12.41 9.38 -7.06
N LEU A 107 -11.58 8.64 -6.33
CA LEU A 107 -11.07 9.08 -5.02
C LEU A 107 -9.87 10.01 -5.18
N GLY A 108 -9.09 9.86 -6.25
CA GLY A 108 -7.93 10.70 -6.55
C GLY A 108 -6.73 10.43 -5.64
N SER A 109 -5.54 10.85 -6.09
CA SER A 109 -4.26 10.59 -5.40
C SER A 109 -4.21 11.12 -3.96
N GLN A 110 -4.85 12.26 -3.72
CA GLN A 110 -4.92 12.96 -2.43
C GLN A 110 -5.70 12.23 -1.33
N HIS A 111 -6.55 11.26 -1.68
CA HIS A 111 -7.28 10.47 -0.70
C HIS A 111 -6.82 9.01 -0.65
N ARG A 112 -5.76 8.60 -1.38
CA ARG A 112 -5.26 7.20 -1.42
C ARG A 112 -5.02 6.58 -0.04
N HIS A 113 -4.43 7.33 0.89
CA HIS A 113 -4.20 6.89 2.27
C HIS A 113 -5.51 6.80 3.07
N ARG A 114 -6.48 7.69 2.79
CA ARG A 114 -7.81 7.68 3.42
C ARG A 114 -8.78 6.70 2.79
N VAL A 115 -8.54 6.18 1.58
CA VAL A 115 -9.42 5.17 0.96
C VAL A 115 -9.54 3.95 1.87
N GLN A 116 -8.48 3.62 2.60
CA GLN A 116 -8.46 2.52 3.57
C GLN A 116 -9.40 2.78 4.76
N ASP A 117 -9.44 4.00 5.28
CA ASP A 117 -10.33 4.41 6.39
C ASP A 117 -11.77 4.69 5.92
N LEU A 118 -11.93 5.28 4.73
CA LEU A 118 -13.18 5.70 4.13
C LEU A 118 -13.99 4.51 3.62
N LEU A 119 -13.30 3.53 3.06
CA LEU A 119 -13.86 2.23 2.77
C LEU A 119 -13.48 1.31 3.93
N ASN A 120 -13.85 1.63 5.18
CA ASN A 120 -13.73 0.62 6.24
C ASN A 120 -14.63 -0.58 5.88
N TRP A 121 -14.05 -1.60 5.26
CA TRP A 121 -14.76 -2.75 4.68
C TRP A 121 -15.30 -3.71 5.74
N GLU A 122 -14.87 -3.57 7.00
CA GLU A 122 -15.45 -4.29 8.15
C GLU A 122 -16.91 -3.87 8.41
N SER A 123 -17.31 -2.66 7.98
CA SER A 123 -18.59 -2.03 8.34
C SER A 123 -19.78 -2.34 7.42
N GLY A 124 -19.73 -3.40 6.59
CA GLY A 124 -20.81 -3.77 5.67
C GLY A 124 -20.89 -2.95 4.37
N ARG A 125 -20.12 -1.87 4.24
CA ARG A 125 -19.97 -1.06 2.99
C ARG A 125 -19.49 -1.90 1.81
N ALA A 126 -18.57 -2.80 2.09
CA ALA A 126 -18.05 -3.80 1.18
C ALA A 126 -19.14 -4.59 0.45
N LYS A 127 -20.05 -5.14 1.27
CA LYS A 127 -21.18 -5.95 0.82
C LYS A 127 -22.13 -5.10 0.00
N ILE A 128 -22.33 -3.83 0.36
CA ILE A 128 -23.18 -2.90 -0.40
C ILE A 128 -22.55 -2.61 -1.76
N ILE A 129 -21.25 -2.29 -1.85
CA ILE A 129 -20.58 -2.06 -3.14
C ILE A 129 -20.63 -3.33 -4.00
N ALA A 130 -20.26 -4.48 -3.45
CA ALA A 130 -20.33 -5.77 -4.15
C ALA A 130 -21.76 -6.03 -4.67
N HIS A 131 -22.77 -5.92 -3.80
CA HIS A 131 -24.16 -6.13 -4.15
C HIS A 131 -24.68 -5.12 -5.19
N SER A 132 -24.21 -3.88 -5.14
CA SER A 132 -24.62 -2.82 -6.09
C SER A 132 -24.03 -3.04 -7.47
N LEU A 133 -22.78 -3.53 -7.55
CA LEU A 133 -22.11 -3.92 -8.79
C LEU A 133 -22.79 -5.15 -9.41
N LEU A 134 -23.10 -6.14 -8.56
CA LEU A 134 -23.82 -7.36 -8.95
C LEU A 134 -25.22 -7.08 -9.46
N ASN A 135 -25.93 -6.12 -8.84
CA ASN A 135 -27.28 -5.73 -9.21
C ASN A 135 -27.32 -4.49 -10.11
N CYS A 136 -26.22 -4.18 -10.79
CA CYS A 136 -26.15 -3.04 -11.68
C CYS A 136 -27.18 -3.15 -12.82
N GLN A 137 -28.14 -2.23 -12.82
CA GLN A 137 -29.22 -2.17 -13.79
C GLN A 137 -28.69 -1.74 -15.15
N SER A 138 -27.70 -0.84 -15.16
CA SER A 138 -27.03 -0.37 -16.37
C SER A 138 -26.33 -1.50 -17.12
N GLY A 139 -26.72 -1.73 -18.38
CA GLY A 139 -26.04 -2.67 -19.28
C GLY A 139 -24.68 -2.19 -19.78
N ALA A 140 -24.30 -0.94 -19.46
CA ALA A 140 -23.07 -0.35 -19.94
C ALA A 140 -21.86 -0.83 -19.13
N LEU A 141 -21.98 -0.96 -17.80
CA LEU A 141 -20.86 -1.27 -16.93
C LEU A 141 -20.34 -2.69 -17.18
N GLN A 142 -19.08 -2.77 -17.59
CA GLN A 142 -18.37 -4.01 -17.95
C GLN A 142 -17.05 -4.16 -17.18
N VAL A 143 -16.44 -3.07 -16.75
CA VAL A 143 -15.14 -3.07 -16.08
C VAL A 143 -15.18 -2.31 -14.77
N VAL A 144 -14.63 -2.88 -13.71
CA VAL A 144 -14.51 -2.26 -12.39
C VAL A 144 -13.07 -2.40 -11.91
N ASP A 145 -12.46 -1.28 -11.54
CA ASP A 145 -11.12 -1.26 -10.98
C ASP A 145 -11.15 -0.96 -9.48
N LEU A 146 -10.77 -1.96 -8.69
CA LEU A 146 -10.66 -1.95 -7.23
C LEU A 146 -9.22 -2.11 -6.74
N ARG A 147 -8.21 -2.05 -7.62
CA ARG A 147 -6.80 -2.31 -7.27
C ARG A 147 -6.31 -1.44 -6.10
N GLU A 148 -6.75 -0.19 -6.06
CA GLU A 148 -6.38 0.77 -5.00
C GLU A 148 -7.50 0.99 -3.98
N ALA A 149 -8.63 0.29 -4.12
CA ALA A 149 -9.83 0.49 -3.29
C ALA A 149 -9.97 -0.53 -2.15
N LEU A 150 -9.39 -1.72 -2.30
CA LEU A 150 -9.45 -2.79 -1.31
C LEU A 150 -8.19 -2.75 -0.42
N PRO A 151 -8.30 -2.32 0.84
CA PRO A 151 -7.14 -1.97 1.66
C PRO A 151 -6.57 -3.15 2.45
N ASN A 152 -7.39 -4.16 2.80
CA ASN A 152 -6.99 -5.21 3.72
C ASN A 152 -7.60 -6.58 3.35
N ARG A 153 -7.14 -7.62 4.04
CA ARG A 153 -7.55 -9.01 3.82
C ARG A 153 -9.06 -9.20 3.97
N GLU A 154 -9.65 -8.72 5.06
CA GLU A 154 -11.07 -8.90 5.36
C GLU A 154 -11.99 -8.27 4.31
N ALA A 155 -11.57 -7.11 3.78
CA ALA A 155 -12.24 -6.42 2.68
C ALA A 155 -12.35 -7.29 1.43
N THR A 156 -11.22 -7.85 1.00
CA THR A 156 -11.16 -8.67 -0.20
C THR A 156 -11.98 -9.94 -0.01
N VAL A 157 -11.84 -10.62 1.14
CA VAL A 157 -12.62 -11.84 1.43
C VAL A 157 -14.12 -11.54 1.40
N SER A 158 -14.56 -10.49 2.09
CA SER A 158 -15.97 -10.08 2.13
C SER A 158 -16.52 -9.73 0.75
N PHE A 159 -15.73 -9.05 -0.10
CA PHE A 159 -16.13 -8.72 -1.47
C PHE A 159 -16.27 -9.97 -2.34
N VAL A 160 -15.29 -10.88 -2.26
CA VAL A 160 -15.31 -12.15 -3.00
C VAL A 160 -16.52 -12.98 -2.57
N GLU A 161 -16.73 -13.18 -1.27
CA GLU A 161 -17.90 -13.92 -0.74
C GLU A 161 -19.24 -13.32 -1.19
N ALA A 162 -19.40 -12.00 -1.13
CA ALA A 162 -20.62 -11.33 -1.59
C ALA A 162 -20.85 -11.51 -3.09
N SER A 163 -19.75 -11.50 -3.88
CA SER A 163 -19.76 -11.81 -5.32
C SER A 163 -20.24 -13.23 -5.59
N LEU A 164 -19.76 -14.21 -4.81
CA LEU A 164 -20.16 -15.61 -4.93
C LEU A 164 -21.61 -15.87 -4.49
N GLN A 165 -22.09 -15.19 -3.45
CA GLN A 165 -23.46 -15.36 -2.96
C GLN A 165 -24.49 -14.83 -3.97
N SER A 166 -24.17 -13.73 -4.66
CA SER A 166 -25.07 -13.08 -5.61
C SER A 166 -25.10 -13.79 -6.97
N HIS A 167 -24.13 -14.64 -7.30
CA HIS A 167 -24.18 -15.54 -8.47
C HIS A 167 -25.44 -16.44 -8.49
N ARG A 168 -26.13 -16.62 -7.35
CA ARG A 168 -27.41 -17.33 -7.25
C ARG A 168 -28.61 -16.55 -7.82
N GLN A 169 -28.50 -15.23 -7.98
CA GLN A 169 -29.58 -14.37 -8.48
C GLN A 169 -29.26 -13.94 -9.91
N GLN A 170 -29.88 -14.63 -10.87
CA GLN A 170 -29.66 -14.46 -12.31
C GLN A 170 -29.88 -13.02 -12.79
N ARG A 171 -28.80 -12.30 -13.12
CA ARG A 171 -28.73 -11.38 -14.27
C ARG A 171 -27.32 -11.43 -14.88
N THR A 172 -27.25 -12.09 -16.03
CA THR A 172 -26.05 -12.37 -16.82
C THR A 172 -25.50 -11.10 -17.48
N LYS A 173 -24.53 -10.45 -16.84
CA LYS A 173 -23.62 -9.52 -17.52
C LYS A 173 -22.19 -9.94 -17.20
N ASP A 174 -21.34 -9.93 -18.21
CA ASP A 174 -19.91 -10.16 -18.03
C ASP A 174 -19.31 -8.89 -17.42
N LEU A 175 -18.91 -8.99 -16.15
CA LEU A 175 -18.35 -7.90 -15.37
C LEU A 175 -16.93 -8.28 -14.97
N HIS A 176 -15.96 -7.54 -15.51
CA HIS A 176 -14.54 -7.72 -15.23
C HIS A 176 -14.14 -6.85 -14.04
N VAL A 177 -13.69 -7.47 -12.94
CA VAL A 177 -13.29 -6.77 -11.72
C VAL A 177 -11.80 -6.96 -11.49
N TYR A 178 -11.03 -5.87 -11.50
CA TYR A 178 -9.60 -5.87 -11.20
C TYR A 178 -9.37 -5.54 -9.73
N LEU A 179 -8.64 -6.39 -8.99
CA LEU A 179 -8.44 -6.19 -7.55
C LEU A 179 -7.11 -6.74 -7.02
N ASN A 180 -6.70 -6.29 -5.85
CA ASN A 180 -5.71 -6.98 -5.02
C ASN A 180 -6.42 -8.09 -4.23
N MET A 181 -5.95 -9.32 -4.40
CA MET A 181 -6.57 -10.52 -3.87
C MET A 181 -5.78 -11.09 -2.69
N TRP A 182 -6.49 -11.40 -1.60
CA TRP A 182 -5.98 -12.20 -0.48
C TRP A 182 -6.67 -13.55 -0.54
N THR A 183 -5.89 -14.63 -0.62
CA THR A 183 -6.46 -15.99 -0.71
C THR A 183 -5.97 -16.86 0.43
N GLU A 184 -6.90 -17.62 0.98
CA GLU A 184 -6.66 -18.73 1.89
C GLU A 184 -7.20 -20.02 1.28
N ASP A 185 -6.69 -21.16 1.74
CA ASP A 185 -7.09 -22.47 1.22
C ASP A 185 -8.62 -22.66 1.22
N CYS A 186 -9.32 -22.19 2.25
CA CYS A 186 -10.78 -22.29 2.37
C CYS A 186 -11.55 -21.56 1.26
N LEU A 187 -11.05 -20.42 0.76
CA LEU A 187 -11.70 -19.66 -0.31
C LEU A 187 -11.57 -20.36 -1.67
N MET A 188 -10.54 -21.17 -1.84
CA MET A 188 -10.29 -21.91 -3.07
C MET A 188 -10.97 -23.29 -3.08
N GLU A 189 -11.22 -23.88 -1.91
CA GLU A 189 -12.00 -25.11 -1.77
C GLU A 189 -13.46 -24.94 -2.17
N GLU A 190 -14.04 -23.74 -2.00
CA GLU A 190 -15.45 -23.47 -2.32
C GLU A 190 -15.82 -23.70 -3.80
N GLY A 191 -14.87 -23.96 -4.70
CA GLY A 191 -15.13 -24.27 -6.11
C GLY A 191 -15.70 -23.10 -6.92
N LYS A 192 -16.23 -22.06 -6.27
CA LYS A 192 -16.84 -20.88 -6.88
C LYS A 192 -15.84 -19.76 -7.13
N VAL A 193 -14.92 -19.43 -6.20
CA VAL A 193 -13.83 -18.46 -6.46
C VAL A 193 -12.97 -18.93 -7.63
N ALA A 194 -12.62 -20.20 -7.53
CA ALA A 194 -12.07 -21.06 -8.57
C ALA A 194 -12.71 -20.90 -9.97
N LYS A 195 -14.03 -20.71 -10.02
CA LYS A 195 -14.81 -20.54 -11.24
C LYS A 195 -14.85 -19.09 -11.72
N SER A 196 -14.99 -18.12 -10.81
CA SER A 196 -14.95 -16.69 -11.12
C SER A 196 -13.56 -16.18 -11.56
N LEU A 197 -12.49 -16.93 -11.27
CA LEU A 197 -11.15 -16.71 -11.82
C LEU A 197 -10.97 -17.33 -13.21
N SER A 198 -11.90 -18.19 -13.66
CA SER A 198 -11.82 -18.80 -14.99
C SER A 198 -12.29 -17.82 -16.06
N PRO A 199 -11.55 -17.66 -17.17
CA PRO A 199 -11.95 -16.77 -18.26
C PRO A 199 -13.21 -17.24 -19.01
N GLU A 200 -13.59 -18.51 -18.87
CA GLU A 200 -14.61 -19.18 -19.68
C GLU A 200 -16.05 -19.05 -19.15
N GLU A 201 -16.25 -18.61 -17.89
CA GLU A 201 -17.60 -18.51 -17.31
C GLU A 201 -18.26 -17.13 -17.55
N ARG A 202 -19.58 -17.13 -17.74
CA ARG A 202 -20.39 -15.90 -17.83
C ARG A 202 -20.68 -15.34 -16.44
N GLY A 203 -20.61 -14.03 -16.28
CA GLY A 203 -20.88 -13.34 -15.01
C GLY A 203 -19.68 -12.53 -14.50
N ILE A 204 -19.44 -12.54 -13.19
CA ILE A 204 -18.32 -11.80 -12.61
C ILE A 204 -17.01 -12.56 -12.86
N LYS A 205 -16.10 -11.89 -13.56
CA LYS A 205 -14.72 -12.32 -13.78
C LYS A 205 -13.81 -11.51 -12.87
N LEU A 206 -13.08 -12.20 -12.01
CA LEU A 206 -12.12 -11.60 -11.11
C LEU A 206 -10.73 -11.65 -11.74
N HIS A 207 -10.07 -10.49 -11.80
CA HIS A 207 -8.73 -10.31 -12.36
C HIS A 207 -7.77 -9.86 -11.26
N PRO A 208 -7.07 -10.79 -10.60
CA PRO A 208 -6.15 -10.45 -9.52
C PRO A 208 -4.91 -9.74 -10.07
N PHE A 209 -4.71 -8.50 -9.64
CA PHE A 209 -3.55 -7.69 -9.99
C PHE A 209 -2.35 -7.98 -9.08
N ARG A 210 -2.61 -8.07 -7.77
CA ARG A 210 -1.67 -8.59 -6.78
C ARG A 210 -2.35 -9.70 -6.00
N VAL A 211 -1.63 -10.78 -5.72
CA VAL A 211 -2.14 -11.93 -4.98
C VAL A 211 -1.26 -12.13 -3.76
N VAL A 212 -1.86 -12.11 -2.57
CA VAL A 212 -1.21 -12.52 -1.33
C VAL A 212 -1.87 -13.81 -0.86
N THR A 213 -1.10 -14.89 -0.79
CA THR A 213 -1.61 -16.20 -0.39
C THR A 213 -1.05 -16.59 0.97
N VAL A 214 -1.91 -17.07 1.88
CA VAL A 214 -1.52 -17.38 3.27
C VAL A 214 -1.29 -18.87 3.50
N SER A 215 -1.82 -19.73 2.64
CA SER A 215 -1.53 -21.16 2.61
C SER A 215 -2.00 -21.68 1.26
N LEU A 216 -1.14 -22.44 0.60
CA LEU A 216 -1.45 -23.12 -0.65
C LEU A 216 -0.83 -24.51 -0.56
N GLY A 217 -1.64 -25.50 -0.21
CA GLY A 217 -1.28 -26.90 -0.40
C GLY A 217 -1.32 -27.29 -1.89
N SER A 218 -2.03 -28.36 -2.22
CA SER A 218 -2.27 -28.84 -3.61
C SER A 218 -3.02 -27.84 -4.54
N THR A 219 -3.41 -26.68 -4.01
CA THR A 219 -4.14 -25.61 -4.70
C THR A 219 -3.24 -24.78 -5.62
N LEU A 220 -1.93 -24.89 -5.51
CA LEU A 220 -0.95 -24.00 -6.17
C LEU A 220 -0.95 -24.10 -7.70
N GLU A 221 -0.92 -25.31 -8.24
CA GLU A 221 -1.04 -25.53 -9.68
C GLU A 221 -2.40 -25.08 -10.23
N ARG A 222 -3.45 -25.23 -9.42
CA ARG A 222 -4.81 -24.79 -9.78
C ARG A 222 -4.90 -23.27 -9.80
N LEU A 223 -4.26 -22.60 -8.85
CA LEU A 223 -4.17 -21.14 -8.81
C LEU A 223 -3.37 -20.65 -10.02
N GLY A 224 -2.19 -21.22 -10.27
CA GLY A 224 -1.37 -20.88 -11.43
C GLY A 224 -2.13 -21.01 -12.75
N ARG A 225 -2.95 -22.04 -12.94
CA ARG A 225 -3.78 -22.21 -14.16
C ARG A 225 -4.89 -21.16 -14.31
N ARG A 226 -5.29 -20.50 -13.23
CA ARG A 226 -6.43 -19.57 -13.20
C ARG A 226 -6.03 -18.10 -13.13
N LEU A 227 -4.80 -17.80 -12.69
CA LEU A 227 -4.29 -16.44 -12.70
C LEU A 227 -3.99 -16.01 -14.13
N GLU A 228 -4.54 -14.86 -14.51
CA GLU A 228 -4.33 -14.29 -15.83
C GLU A 228 -2.91 -13.72 -15.94
N PRO A 229 -2.05 -14.26 -16.83
CA PRO A 229 -0.64 -13.98 -16.71
C PRO A 229 -0.22 -12.57 -17.11
N GLN A 230 -1.04 -11.90 -17.94
CA GLN A 230 -0.78 -10.51 -18.36
C GLN A 230 -1.17 -9.48 -17.30
N VAL A 231 -2.04 -9.83 -16.34
CA VAL A 231 -2.58 -8.89 -15.35
C VAL A 231 -1.80 -8.95 -14.03
N LEU A 232 -1.27 -10.10 -13.67
CA LEU A 232 -0.59 -10.30 -12.40
C LEU A 232 0.74 -9.52 -12.37
N THR A 233 0.85 -8.58 -11.43
CA THR A 233 2.06 -7.76 -11.22
C THR A 233 2.71 -7.99 -9.86
N GLY A 234 2.01 -8.63 -8.92
CA GLY A 234 2.55 -8.95 -7.60
C GLY A 234 2.08 -10.31 -7.09
N LEU A 235 3.00 -11.11 -6.58
CA LEU A 235 2.70 -12.40 -5.94
C LEU A 235 3.45 -12.50 -4.62
N GLU A 236 2.72 -12.63 -3.52
CA GLU A 236 3.28 -12.80 -2.18
C GLU A 236 2.80 -14.13 -1.62
N LEU A 237 3.73 -15.06 -1.48
CA LEU A 237 3.45 -16.39 -0.94
C LEU A 237 3.90 -16.41 0.52
N LYS A 238 2.94 -16.43 1.45
CA LYS A 238 3.17 -16.64 2.88
C LYS A 238 2.86 -18.10 3.20
N SER A 239 3.73 -18.76 3.98
CA SER A 239 3.61 -20.10 4.58
C SER A 239 4.64 -21.14 4.10
N ASP A 240 4.86 -22.10 4.99
CA ASP A 240 5.79 -23.23 4.96
C ASP A 240 5.26 -24.41 4.13
N THR A 241 4.37 -24.16 3.16
CA THR A 241 3.66 -25.21 2.41
C THR A 241 4.46 -25.83 1.28
N PHE A 242 5.60 -25.26 0.92
CA PHE A 242 6.44 -25.81 -0.14
C PHE A 242 7.41 -26.84 0.40
N GLU A 243 7.26 -28.08 -0.07
CA GLU A 243 8.21 -29.15 0.21
C GLU A 243 9.50 -29.01 -0.59
N THR A 244 9.43 -28.52 -1.84
CA THR A 244 10.55 -28.45 -2.80
C THR A 244 10.52 -27.19 -3.67
N ALA A 245 11.69 -26.78 -4.17
CA ALA A 245 11.80 -25.66 -5.12
C ALA A 245 11.15 -25.98 -6.48
N ASP A 246 11.13 -27.25 -6.91
CA ASP A 246 10.50 -27.66 -8.17
C ASP A 246 8.99 -27.37 -8.20
N SER A 247 8.33 -27.52 -7.05
CA SER A 247 6.90 -27.21 -6.91
C SER A 247 6.63 -25.71 -7.15
N PHE A 248 7.56 -24.86 -6.69
CA PHE A 248 7.53 -23.44 -6.99
C PHE A 248 7.88 -23.14 -8.44
N ALA A 249 8.86 -23.84 -9.03
CA ALA A 249 9.23 -23.69 -10.43
C ALA A 249 8.10 -24.06 -11.38
N THR A 250 7.28 -25.06 -11.05
CA THR A 250 6.10 -25.44 -11.84
C THR A 250 5.06 -24.31 -11.88
N LEU A 251 4.99 -23.45 -10.86
CA LEU A 251 4.05 -22.32 -10.81
C LEU A 251 4.45 -21.18 -11.76
N LEU A 252 5.72 -20.77 -11.70
CA LEU A 252 6.24 -19.56 -12.33
C LEU A 252 7.14 -19.84 -13.56
N GLY A 253 7.44 -21.10 -13.83
CA GLY A 253 8.34 -21.53 -14.88
C GLY A 253 7.91 -21.10 -16.28
N GLY A 254 8.88 -21.02 -17.19
CA GLY A 254 8.64 -20.68 -18.59
C GLY A 254 8.18 -19.25 -18.84
N GLY A 255 8.42 -18.32 -17.90
CA GLY A 255 8.08 -16.90 -18.07
C GLY A 255 6.58 -16.64 -18.12
N LYS A 256 5.80 -17.48 -17.43
CA LYS A 256 4.34 -17.43 -17.44
C LYS A 256 3.79 -16.04 -17.15
N PHE A 257 4.37 -15.32 -16.19
CA PHE A 257 3.92 -14.00 -15.73
C PHE A 257 4.88 -12.88 -16.16
N PRO A 258 4.80 -12.37 -17.40
CA PRO A 258 5.77 -11.41 -17.94
C PRO A 258 5.75 -10.05 -17.23
N ASN A 259 4.60 -9.67 -16.67
CA ASN A 259 4.41 -8.38 -16.00
C ASN A 259 4.64 -8.44 -14.48
N LEU A 260 5.11 -9.58 -13.95
CA LEU A 260 5.35 -9.76 -12.52
C LEU A 260 6.50 -8.87 -12.06
N SER A 261 6.16 -7.83 -11.30
CA SER A 261 7.08 -6.80 -10.82
C SER A 261 7.46 -6.94 -9.35
N ALA A 262 6.64 -7.66 -8.57
CA ALA A 262 6.88 -7.94 -7.16
C ALA A 262 6.66 -9.42 -6.83
N LEU A 263 7.63 -10.04 -6.15
CA LEU A 263 7.58 -11.44 -5.77
C LEU A 263 8.08 -11.61 -4.33
N SER A 264 7.34 -12.35 -3.50
CA SER A 264 7.84 -12.90 -2.25
C SER A 264 8.01 -14.40 -2.40
N LEU A 265 9.23 -14.89 -2.19
CA LEU A 265 9.47 -16.32 -2.13
C LEU A 265 8.85 -16.90 -0.86
N PRO A 266 8.34 -18.14 -0.94
CA PRO A 266 7.83 -18.83 0.23
C PRO A 266 8.99 -19.30 1.13
N ASN A 267 8.66 -19.61 2.38
CA ASN A 267 9.53 -20.44 3.20
C ASN A 267 9.30 -21.91 2.83
N PHE A 268 10.38 -22.70 2.85
CA PHE A 268 10.35 -24.12 2.53
C PHE A 268 10.40 -24.94 3.81
N ALA A 269 9.60 -26.01 3.86
CA ALA A 269 9.53 -26.89 5.04
C ALA A 269 10.88 -27.55 5.36
N LYS A 270 11.67 -27.82 4.32
CA LYS A 270 13.05 -28.32 4.42
C LYS A 270 14.04 -27.22 4.03
N PRO A 271 15.23 -27.21 4.64
CA PRO A 271 16.33 -26.38 4.13
C PRO A 271 16.59 -26.69 2.66
N LEU A 272 16.76 -25.65 1.85
CA LEU A 272 17.08 -25.79 0.44
C LEU A 272 18.55 -26.21 0.26
N GLU A 273 18.78 -27.10 -0.69
CA GLU A 273 20.11 -27.48 -1.15
C GLU A 273 20.58 -26.55 -2.28
N PRO A 274 21.88 -26.48 -2.60
CA PRO A 274 22.38 -25.63 -3.68
C PRO A 274 21.70 -25.85 -5.04
N ALA A 275 21.28 -27.08 -5.36
CA ALA A 275 20.54 -27.37 -6.57
C ALA A 275 19.16 -26.66 -6.62
N ASP A 276 18.49 -26.54 -5.48
CA ASP A 276 17.20 -25.84 -5.37
C ASP A 276 17.36 -24.34 -5.68
N PHE A 277 18.45 -23.72 -5.21
CA PHE A 277 18.74 -22.31 -5.50
C PHE A 277 19.02 -22.07 -6.99
N GLN A 278 19.60 -23.04 -7.69
CA GLN A 278 19.75 -22.99 -9.14
C GLN A 278 18.39 -23.02 -9.85
N VAL A 279 17.48 -23.91 -9.43
CA VAL A 279 16.10 -23.98 -9.95
C VAL A 279 15.36 -22.66 -9.72
N LEU A 280 15.44 -22.11 -8.51
CA LEU A 280 14.84 -20.80 -8.18
C LEU A 280 15.45 -19.67 -9.02
N GLY A 281 16.78 -19.67 -9.20
CA GLY A 281 17.47 -18.70 -10.05
C GLY A 281 17.02 -18.78 -11.52
N GLU A 282 16.80 -19.98 -12.04
CA GLU A 282 16.25 -20.20 -13.38
C GLU A 282 14.83 -19.61 -13.50
N VAL A 283 13.97 -19.83 -12.51
CA VAL A 283 12.63 -19.22 -12.48
C VAL A 283 12.72 -17.69 -12.51
N LEU A 284 13.58 -17.09 -11.68
CA LEU A 284 13.78 -15.64 -11.62
C LEU A 284 14.35 -15.08 -12.93
N SER A 285 15.13 -15.87 -13.69
CA SER A 285 15.67 -15.47 -14.99
C SER A 285 14.59 -15.23 -16.06
N HIS A 286 13.40 -15.80 -15.88
CA HIS A 286 12.28 -15.66 -16.80
C HIS A 286 11.30 -14.53 -16.42
N LEU A 287 11.63 -13.67 -15.45
CA LEU A 287 10.77 -12.59 -14.97
C LEU A 287 11.35 -11.20 -15.34
N PRO A 288 11.08 -10.69 -16.56
CA PRO A 288 11.69 -9.47 -17.09
C PRO A 288 11.29 -8.19 -16.34
N ALA A 289 10.08 -8.15 -15.77
CA ALA A 289 9.56 -6.99 -15.08
C ALA A 289 9.90 -6.92 -13.59
N LEU A 290 10.59 -7.93 -13.03
CA LEU A 290 10.76 -8.08 -11.59
C LEU A 290 11.68 -6.99 -11.01
N ARG A 291 11.13 -6.18 -10.10
CA ARG A 291 11.82 -5.07 -9.42
C ARG A 291 11.83 -5.21 -7.90
N ARG A 292 10.86 -5.92 -7.33
CA ARG A 292 10.75 -6.17 -5.89
C ARG A 292 10.87 -7.65 -5.60
N LEU A 293 11.84 -8.02 -4.79
CA LEU A 293 12.05 -9.40 -4.37
C LEU A 293 12.14 -9.47 -2.84
N ASN A 294 11.31 -10.32 -2.25
CA ASN A 294 11.34 -10.61 -0.83
C ASN A 294 11.77 -12.07 -0.61
N LEU A 295 12.86 -12.23 0.13
CA LEU A 295 13.49 -13.50 0.50
C LEU A 295 13.43 -13.73 2.02
N ASN A 296 12.68 -12.91 2.77
CA ASN A 296 12.66 -12.93 4.23
C ASN A 296 12.51 -14.36 4.78
N GLY A 297 13.44 -14.76 5.66
CA GLY A 297 13.44 -16.08 6.30
C GLY A 297 14.10 -17.20 5.49
N LEU A 298 14.37 -17.00 4.19
CA LEU A 298 15.02 -18.00 3.35
C LEU A 298 16.50 -18.15 3.72
N ARG A 299 16.93 -19.36 4.10
CA ARG A 299 18.32 -19.62 4.52
C ARG A 299 19.25 -19.69 3.31
N VAL A 300 19.75 -18.54 2.84
CA VAL A 300 20.54 -18.44 1.60
C VAL A 300 21.98 -18.94 1.75
N MET A 301 22.66 -18.64 2.86
CA MET A 301 23.97 -19.22 3.26
C MET A 301 25.02 -19.36 2.12
N GLY A 302 25.26 -18.31 1.33
CA GLY A 302 26.25 -18.32 0.24
C GLY A 302 25.68 -18.55 -1.16
N GLN A 303 24.38 -18.84 -1.27
CA GLN A 303 23.72 -19.13 -2.55
C GLN A 303 23.05 -17.92 -3.19
N LEU A 304 23.24 -16.69 -2.66
CA LEU A 304 22.55 -15.51 -3.17
C LEU A 304 22.91 -15.21 -4.62
N ARG A 305 24.16 -15.50 -4.99
CA ARG A 305 24.64 -15.40 -6.37
C ARG A 305 23.83 -16.27 -7.31
N GLN A 306 23.55 -17.53 -6.94
CA GLN A 306 22.80 -18.46 -7.79
C GLN A 306 21.38 -17.96 -8.06
N LEU A 307 20.75 -17.33 -7.08
CA LEU A 307 19.42 -16.75 -7.22
C LEU A 307 19.39 -15.53 -8.15
N LEU A 308 20.33 -14.59 -7.98
CA LEU A 308 20.20 -13.25 -8.56
C LEU A 308 21.02 -13.04 -9.84
N GLN A 309 22.09 -13.80 -10.08
CA GLN A 309 23.05 -13.51 -11.16
C GLN A 309 22.44 -13.50 -12.56
N ASN A 310 21.43 -14.35 -12.81
CA ASN A 310 20.83 -14.55 -14.14
C ASN A 310 19.53 -13.79 -14.33
N MET A 311 19.14 -12.94 -13.38
CA MET A 311 17.94 -12.14 -13.55
C MET A 311 18.09 -11.24 -14.80
N PRO A 312 17.02 -10.96 -15.56
CA PRO A 312 17.08 -10.05 -16.71
C PRO A 312 17.07 -8.59 -16.25
N GLY A 313 16.22 -8.27 -15.27
CA GLY A 313 16.05 -6.93 -14.72
C GLY A 313 16.94 -6.61 -13.52
N HIS A 314 16.92 -5.33 -13.13
CA HIS A 314 17.57 -4.84 -11.92
C HIS A 314 16.57 -4.68 -10.78
N LEU A 315 17.00 -4.98 -9.56
CA LEU A 315 16.15 -4.90 -8.38
C LEU A 315 16.17 -3.49 -7.82
N GLU A 316 14.99 -2.96 -7.53
CA GLU A 316 14.82 -1.69 -6.81
C GLU A 316 14.53 -1.94 -5.32
N HIS A 317 13.97 -3.11 -4.99
CA HIS A 317 13.58 -3.47 -3.64
C HIS A 317 14.02 -4.89 -3.34
N LEU A 318 14.84 -5.06 -2.30
CA LEU A 318 15.32 -6.36 -1.85
C LEU A 318 15.15 -6.49 -0.34
N ASN A 319 14.42 -7.52 0.08
CA ASN A 319 14.33 -7.91 1.48
C ASN A 319 15.04 -9.26 1.66
N VAL A 320 16.16 -9.24 2.39
CA VAL A 320 16.98 -10.41 2.74
C VAL A 320 17.06 -10.57 4.27
N SER A 321 16.03 -10.11 4.96
CA SER A 321 15.95 -10.20 6.42
C SER A 321 15.89 -11.66 6.87
N HIS A 322 16.57 -11.97 7.97
CA HIS A 322 16.65 -13.31 8.54
C HIS A 322 17.19 -14.38 7.56
N CYS A 323 17.89 -14.01 6.48
CA CYS A 323 18.37 -14.95 5.46
C CYS A 323 19.68 -15.68 5.79
N ARG A 324 20.31 -15.38 6.95
CA ARG A 324 21.63 -15.89 7.36
C ARG A 324 22.70 -15.72 6.26
N LEU A 325 22.83 -14.50 5.75
CA LEU A 325 23.84 -14.19 4.73
C LEU A 325 25.26 -14.40 5.26
N VAL A 326 26.15 -14.93 4.43
CA VAL A 326 27.58 -15.06 4.73
C VAL A 326 28.40 -14.09 3.86
N SER A 327 29.71 -13.94 4.13
CA SER A 327 30.55 -12.93 3.48
C SER A 327 30.49 -12.95 1.95
N ILE A 328 30.38 -14.13 1.34
CA ILE A 328 30.32 -14.26 -0.12
C ILE A 328 29.04 -13.67 -0.73
N ASP A 329 27.91 -13.74 -0.02
CA ASP A 329 26.65 -13.15 -0.45
C ASP A 329 26.74 -11.63 -0.51
N VAL A 330 27.45 -11.04 0.45
CA VAL A 330 27.64 -9.59 0.57
C VAL A 330 28.56 -9.06 -0.50
N LEU A 331 29.69 -9.73 -0.70
CA LEU A 331 30.64 -9.38 -1.75
C LEU A 331 29.95 -9.47 -3.10
N PHE A 332 29.15 -10.52 -3.32
CA PHE A 332 28.31 -10.60 -4.50
C PHE A 332 27.34 -9.42 -4.60
N LEU A 333 26.55 -9.10 -3.58
CA LEU A 333 25.61 -7.98 -3.64
C LEU A 333 26.32 -6.66 -3.94
N TYR A 334 27.43 -6.39 -3.25
CA TYR A 334 28.25 -5.19 -3.42
C TYR A 334 28.81 -5.06 -4.85
N GLU A 335 29.28 -6.16 -5.44
CA GLU A 335 29.80 -6.20 -6.81
C GLU A 335 28.70 -6.36 -7.87
N SER A 336 27.48 -6.68 -7.45
CA SER A 336 26.38 -6.91 -8.37
C SER A 336 25.82 -5.60 -8.92
N ARG A 337 25.32 -5.67 -10.14
CA ARG A 337 24.52 -4.62 -10.79
C ARG A 337 23.23 -4.24 -10.04
N HIS A 338 22.85 -4.98 -8.99
CA HIS A 338 21.69 -4.65 -8.17
C HIS A 338 22.03 -3.56 -7.16
N ALA A 339 23.28 -3.47 -6.66
CA ALA A 339 23.68 -2.43 -5.71
C ALA A 339 23.42 -1.02 -6.26
N ASP A 340 23.60 -0.83 -7.57
CA ASP A 340 23.44 0.45 -8.27
C ASP A 340 21.98 0.89 -8.45
N THR A 341 21.02 -0.03 -8.33
CA THR A 341 19.60 0.24 -8.59
C THR A 341 18.72 0.14 -7.35
N LEU A 342 19.22 -0.48 -6.28
CA LEU A 342 18.47 -0.66 -5.04
C LEU A 342 18.10 0.67 -4.39
N ARG A 343 16.79 0.82 -4.14
CA ARG A 343 16.16 1.94 -3.43
C ARG A 343 15.68 1.54 -2.05
N GLU A 344 15.24 0.29 -1.87
CA GLU A 344 14.86 -0.24 -0.56
C GLU A 344 15.62 -1.54 -0.28
N LEU A 345 16.31 -1.59 0.86
CA LEU A 345 17.06 -2.75 1.33
C LEU A 345 16.72 -3.02 2.79
N SER A 346 16.18 -4.21 3.06
CA SER A 346 16.04 -4.72 4.43
C SER A 346 16.98 -5.89 4.64
N ILE A 347 17.81 -5.78 5.66
CA ILE A 347 18.72 -6.83 6.14
C ILE A 347 18.48 -7.08 7.65
N CYS A 348 17.22 -6.94 8.08
CA CYS A 348 16.83 -7.07 9.48
C CYS A 348 17.15 -8.48 10.01
N GLY A 349 17.50 -8.58 11.30
CA GLY A 349 17.59 -9.87 11.97
C GLY A 349 18.82 -10.71 11.61
N MET A 350 19.88 -10.10 11.06
CA MET A 350 21.11 -10.82 10.72
C MET A 350 22.06 -10.93 11.92
N SER A 351 22.67 -12.10 12.09
CA SER A 351 23.71 -12.34 13.09
C SER A 351 25.10 -12.47 12.45
N ARG A 352 26.15 -12.05 13.17
CA ARG A 352 27.58 -12.21 12.83
C ARG A 352 28.00 -11.67 11.46
N PHE A 353 27.72 -10.39 11.20
CA PHE A 353 27.89 -9.79 9.88
C PHE A 353 29.04 -8.76 9.81
N ASN A 354 30.23 -9.19 9.41
CA ASN A 354 31.41 -8.32 9.39
C ASN A 354 31.45 -7.32 8.21
N HIS A 355 30.79 -7.63 7.09
CA HIS A 355 30.84 -6.83 5.85
C HIS A 355 29.69 -5.82 5.69
N LEU A 356 28.92 -5.53 6.75
CA LEU A 356 27.82 -4.56 6.75
C LEU A 356 28.19 -3.23 6.13
N CYS A 357 29.32 -2.70 6.58
CA CYS A 357 29.80 -1.39 6.17
C CYS A 357 30.10 -1.35 4.66
N LEU A 358 30.62 -2.44 4.08
CA LEU A 358 30.87 -2.52 2.64
C LEU A 358 29.57 -2.50 1.85
N LEU A 359 28.58 -3.32 2.26
CA LEU A 359 27.28 -3.36 1.62
C LEU A 359 26.60 -1.99 1.63
N VAL A 360 26.52 -1.37 2.82
CA VAL A 360 25.90 -0.06 3.00
C VAL A 360 26.60 0.98 2.14
N ARG A 361 27.93 0.96 2.07
CA ARG A 361 28.69 1.90 1.22
C ARG A 361 28.37 1.73 -0.26
N GLY A 362 28.19 0.49 -0.72
CA GLY A 362 27.82 0.20 -2.12
C GLY A 362 26.44 0.74 -2.49
N VAL A 363 25.44 0.57 -1.62
CA VAL A 363 24.05 0.98 -1.91
C VAL A 363 23.74 2.44 -1.53
N ALA A 364 24.57 3.06 -0.68
CA ALA A 364 24.34 4.39 -0.11
C ALA A 364 23.96 5.49 -1.13
N PRO A 365 24.54 5.58 -2.34
CA PRO A 365 24.26 6.70 -3.23
C PRO A 365 22.81 6.75 -3.72
N GLN A 366 22.15 5.60 -3.90
CA GLN A 366 20.78 5.50 -4.46
C GLN A 366 19.71 5.09 -3.44
N ILE A 367 20.09 4.49 -2.31
CA ILE A 367 19.14 3.95 -1.35
C ILE A 367 18.25 5.05 -0.74
N GLU A 368 16.94 4.79 -0.68
CA GLU A 368 15.90 5.63 -0.10
C GLU A 368 15.40 5.08 1.25
N TRP A 369 15.41 3.76 1.42
CA TRP A 369 14.94 3.08 2.62
C TRP A 369 15.95 1.99 3.01
N LEU A 370 16.47 2.07 4.23
CA LEU A 370 17.45 1.12 4.75
C LEU A 370 17.03 0.63 6.13
N ASP A 371 16.91 -0.68 6.26
CA ASP A 371 16.53 -1.32 7.51
C ASP A 371 17.61 -2.29 8.00
N LEU A 372 18.20 -1.90 9.14
CA LEU A 372 19.29 -2.58 9.83
C LEU A 372 18.86 -3.04 11.22
N SER A 373 17.55 -3.23 11.46
CA SER A 373 17.07 -3.61 12.79
C SER A 373 17.42 -5.05 13.18
N GLY A 374 17.43 -5.35 14.48
CA GLY A 374 17.57 -6.70 15.01
C GLY A 374 18.90 -7.38 14.64
N CYS A 375 19.97 -6.61 14.48
CA CYS A 375 21.30 -7.10 14.09
C CYS A 375 22.34 -6.99 15.24
N PRO A 376 22.04 -7.40 16.49
CA PRO A 376 22.86 -7.08 17.66
C PRO A 376 24.32 -7.54 17.55
N GLU A 377 24.55 -8.76 17.06
CA GLU A 377 25.90 -9.33 16.89
C GLU A 377 26.72 -8.60 15.80
N CYS A 378 26.08 -7.87 14.88
CA CYS A 378 26.78 -7.06 13.87
C CYS A 378 27.40 -5.79 14.46
N PHE A 379 27.00 -5.47 15.69
CA PHE A 379 27.23 -4.20 16.37
C PHE A 379 27.89 -4.37 17.74
N GLU A 380 28.02 -5.60 18.25
CA GLU A 380 28.37 -5.92 19.64
C GLU A 380 29.72 -5.37 20.12
N GLU A 381 30.80 -5.51 19.32
CA GLU A 381 32.14 -5.04 19.73
C GLU A 381 32.44 -3.58 19.36
N ASP A 382 31.73 -3.04 18.35
CA ASP A 382 32.18 -1.82 17.65
C ASP A 382 31.02 -0.95 17.12
N PHE A 383 29.90 -0.94 17.83
CA PHE A 383 28.66 -0.25 17.43
C PHE A 383 28.92 1.19 16.95
N LEU A 384 29.63 1.99 17.76
CA LEU A 384 29.88 3.39 17.44
C LEU A 384 30.75 3.57 16.19
N SER A 385 31.76 2.72 16.01
CA SER A 385 32.66 2.75 14.85
C SER A 385 31.90 2.42 13.57
N ARG A 386 31.12 1.33 13.59
CA ARG A 386 30.30 0.87 12.44
C ARG A 386 29.16 1.83 12.14
N MET A 387 28.47 2.32 13.16
CA MET A 387 27.41 3.33 13.02
C MET A 387 27.96 4.64 12.44
N ARG A 388 29.11 5.13 12.93
CA ARG A 388 29.77 6.31 12.35
C ARG A 388 30.16 6.09 10.89
N PHE A 389 30.62 4.89 10.54
CA PHE A 389 30.93 4.56 9.16
C PHE A 389 29.68 4.60 8.29
N ILE A 390 28.59 3.95 8.73
CA ILE A 390 27.30 3.94 8.04
C ILE A 390 26.80 5.37 7.84
N LEU A 391 26.72 6.17 8.91
CA LEU A 391 26.22 7.55 8.83
C LEU A 391 27.10 8.49 8.01
N ARG A 392 28.38 8.15 7.79
CA ARG A 392 29.29 8.89 6.90
C ARG A 392 29.25 8.42 5.45
N SER A 393 28.46 7.38 5.15
CA SER A 393 28.28 6.91 3.78
C SER A 393 27.58 7.98 2.94
N PRO A 394 27.81 8.00 1.61
CA PRO A 394 27.35 9.07 0.73
C PRO A 394 25.85 8.95 0.40
N PHE A 395 24.99 9.01 1.43
CA PHE A 395 23.55 8.97 1.26
C PHE A 395 23.04 10.24 0.59
N SER A 396 22.58 10.13 -0.66
CA SER A 396 22.01 11.27 -1.41
C SER A 396 20.48 11.28 -1.43
N LYS A 397 19.84 10.11 -1.25
CA LYS A 397 18.38 9.94 -1.34
C LYS A 397 17.75 9.30 -0.11
N LEU A 398 18.52 8.90 0.91
CA LEU A 398 18.01 8.16 2.07
C LEU A 398 16.94 8.96 2.80
N ARG A 399 15.73 8.40 2.90
CA ARG A 399 14.56 8.96 3.59
C ARG A 399 14.23 8.22 4.88
N PHE A 400 14.47 6.92 4.93
CA PHE A 400 14.16 6.08 6.08
C PHE A 400 15.38 5.26 6.50
N LEU A 401 15.66 5.27 7.80
CA LEU A 401 16.73 4.49 8.39
C LEU A 401 16.22 3.84 9.69
N ASN A 402 16.42 2.52 9.82
CA ASN A 402 16.03 1.78 11.01
C ASN A 402 17.21 1.04 11.63
N PHE A 403 17.37 1.22 12.94
CA PHE A 403 18.40 0.62 13.78
C PHE A 403 17.81 -0.02 15.06
N THR A 404 16.50 -0.25 15.14
CA THR A 404 15.88 -0.88 16.32
C THR A 404 16.40 -2.30 16.55
N GLY A 405 16.24 -2.87 17.73
CA GLY A 405 16.72 -4.20 18.11
C GLY A 405 18.24 -4.40 18.11
N ASN A 406 19.05 -3.34 17.99
CA ASN A 406 20.51 -3.42 18.06
C ASN A 406 20.95 -3.06 19.48
N LEU A 407 21.41 -4.05 20.25
CA LEU A 407 21.77 -3.85 21.65
C LEU A 407 22.90 -2.81 21.81
N ILE A 408 22.58 -1.67 22.41
CA ILE A 408 23.55 -0.63 22.81
C ILE A 408 24.04 -0.95 24.23
N SER A 409 24.45 -2.20 24.50
CA SER A 409 24.63 -2.72 25.85
C SER A 409 25.83 -2.14 26.62
N ASN A 410 26.79 -1.50 25.93
CA ASN A 410 28.07 -1.12 26.53
C ASN A 410 28.41 0.39 26.51
N PHE A 411 27.49 1.27 26.13
CA PHE A 411 27.81 2.69 25.95
C PHE A 411 26.87 3.63 26.70
N ASN A 412 27.44 4.74 27.18
CA ASN A 412 26.66 5.87 27.68
C ASN A 412 25.67 6.31 26.56
N PRO A 413 24.34 6.17 26.78
CA PRO A 413 23.33 6.45 25.76
C PRO A 413 23.45 7.86 25.16
N ALA A 414 23.91 8.83 25.97
CA ALA A 414 24.11 10.20 25.53
C ALA A 414 25.18 10.33 24.44
N ILE A 415 26.25 9.52 24.49
CA ILE A 415 27.33 9.54 23.50
C ILE A 415 26.85 8.93 22.19
N SER A 416 26.15 7.80 22.24
CA SER A 416 25.60 7.13 21.05
C SER A 416 24.62 8.04 20.30
N VAL A 417 23.72 8.71 21.03
CA VAL A 417 22.74 9.62 20.45
C VAL A 417 23.41 10.88 19.87
N CYS A 418 24.38 11.48 20.56
CA CYS A 418 25.11 12.65 20.02
C CYS A 418 25.92 12.33 18.78
N LEU A 419 26.58 11.16 18.74
CA LEU A 419 27.33 10.71 17.58
C LEU A 419 26.44 10.35 16.40
N PHE A 420 25.27 9.77 16.70
CA PHE A 420 24.25 9.54 15.69
C PHE A 420 23.86 10.86 15.03
N PHE A 421 23.48 11.86 15.83
CA PHE A 421 23.02 13.14 15.29
C PHE A 421 24.12 13.90 14.53
N ALA A 422 25.35 13.89 15.05
CA ALA A 422 26.50 14.48 14.35
C ALA A 422 26.80 13.78 13.00
N GLY A 423 26.46 12.49 12.87
CA GLY A 423 26.55 11.75 11.61
C GLY A 423 25.37 12.03 10.68
N SER A 424 24.14 12.03 11.22
CA SER A 424 22.91 12.22 10.45
C SER A 424 22.76 13.63 9.88
N ASP A 425 23.41 14.64 10.47
CA ASP A 425 23.43 16.02 9.94
C ASP A 425 23.93 16.09 8.49
N ARG A 426 24.71 15.09 8.04
CA ARG A 426 25.19 14.99 6.66
C ARG A 426 24.15 14.42 5.70
N ILE A 427 23.17 13.68 6.20
CA ILE A 427 22.11 13.03 5.42
C ILE A 427 20.93 13.99 5.30
N ARG A 428 21.04 14.96 4.38
CA ARG A 428 20.02 16.01 4.20
C ARG A 428 18.66 15.49 3.73
N SER A 429 18.60 14.29 3.19
CA SER A 429 17.38 13.66 2.67
C SER A 429 16.58 12.90 3.73
N LEU A 430 17.13 12.67 4.93
CA LEU A 430 16.54 11.79 5.93
C LEU A 430 15.21 12.38 6.44
N ALA A 431 14.13 11.60 6.35
CA ALA A 431 12.80 11.99 6.80
C ALA A 431 12.44 11.31 8.13
N THR A 432 12.77 10.02 8.26
CA THR A 432 12.37 9.18 9.39
C THR A 432 13.54 8.33 9.87
N LEU A 433 13.71 8.27 11.18
CA LEU A 433 14.68 7.42 11.86
C LEU A 433 14.01 6.65 12.98
N HIS A 434 14.27 5.35 13.00
CA HIS A 434 13.88 4.46 14.10
C HIS A 434 15.14 3.99 14.83
N LEU A 435 15.16 4.18 16.15
CA LEU A 435 16.25 3.79 17.05
C LEU A 435 15.65 3.24 18.33
N ASP A 436 16.27 2.24 18.94
CA ASP A 436 15.90 1.84 20.30
C ASP A 436 16.30 2.93 21.30
N ALA A 437 15.37 3.31 22.16
CA ALA A 437 15.64 3.94 23.43
C ALA A 437 16.01 2.86 24.45
N MET A 438 17.30 2.64 24.66
CA MET A 438 17.73 2.07 25.94
C MET A 438 17.70 3.16 27.01
N HIS A 439 16.95 2.91 28.10
CA HIS A 439 16.93 3.68 29.34
C HIS A 439 16.96 5.21 29.17
N LEU A 440 16.16 5.77 28.26
CA LEU A 440 15.90 7.20 28.27
C LEU A 440 14.93 7.49 29.42
N ASN A 441 15.48 7.75 30.61
CA ASN A 441 14.72 8.48 31.62
C ASN A 441 14.27 9.84 31.01
N GLU A 442 13.18 10.44 31.51
CA GLU A 442 12.63 11.69 30.97
C GLU A 442 13.68 12.80 30.78
N SER A 443 14.69 12.83 31.66
CA SER A 443 15.84 13.75 31.57
C SER A 443 16.71 13.58 30.31
N PHE A 444 16.87 12.36 29.77
CA PHE A 444 17.63 12.15 28.53
C PHE A 444 16.83 12.50 27.28
N ALA A 445 15.50 12.31 27.30
CA ALA A 445 14.63 12.80 26.24
C ALA A 445 14.68 14.34 26.16
N GLU A 446 14.74 15.02 27.30
CA GLU A 446 14.98 16.47 27.36
C GLU A 446 16.38 16.87 26.92
N LEU A 447 17.44 16.14 27.30
CA LEU A 447 18.80 16.41 26.82
C LEU A 447 18.94 16.19 25.31
N ALA A 448 18.31 15.14 24.77
CA ALA A 448 18.21 14.91 23.34
C ALA A 448 17.44 16.07 22.68
N ARG A 449 16.28 16.47 23.20
CA ARG A 449 15.53 17.64 22.72
C ARG A 449 16.33 18.95 22.80
N ALA A 450 17.12 19.16 23.86
CA ALA A 450 17.95 20.35 24.07
C ALA A 450 19.14 20.39 23.11
N LYS A 451 19.84 19.26 22.91
CA LYS A 451 20.90 19.15 21.89
C LYS A 451 20.34 19.23 20.47
N LEU A 452 19.17 18.63 20.22
CA LEU A 452 18.44 18.74 18.95
C LEU A 452 17.91 20.16 18.70
N GLY A 453 17.59 20.90 19.78
CA GLY A 453 17.27 22.33 19.73
C GLY A 453 18.47 23.22 19.38
N ASN A 454 19.69 22.76 19.69
CA ASN A 454 20.95 23.42 19.37
C ASN A 454 21.56 22.99 18.02
N VAL A 455 20.94 22.07 17.27
CA VAL A 455 21.30 21.82 15.87
C VAL A 455 20.85 23.02 15.04
N ASN A 456 21.70 24.03 14.95
CA ASN A 456 21.46 25.21 14.14
C ASN A 456 21.49 24.83 12.65
N GLY A 457 20.32 24.64 12.04
CA GLY A 457 20.19 24.43 10.59
C GLY A 457 18.89 23.75 10.16
N LYS A 458 18.71 23.61 8.84
CA LYS A 458 17.53 22.99 8.18
C LYS A 458 17.28 21.51 8.55
N ASN A 459 18.10 20.89 9.40
CA ASN A 459 18.06 19.48 9.82
C ASN A 459 17.64 19.30 11.30
N ARG A 460 16.83 20.20 11.86
CA ARG A 460 16.23 20.01 13.19
C ARG A 460 15.09 18.99 13.10
N PRO A 461 15.03 17.95 13.96
CA PRO A 461 13.89 17.06 13.99
C PRO A 461 12.64 17.82 14.44
N LYS A 462 11.55 17.64 13.69
CA LYS A 462 10.25 18.25 13.95
C LYS A 462 9.50 17.55 15.07
N LYS A 463 9.63 16.22 15.18
CA LYS A 463 8.93 15.43 16.18
C LYS A 463 9.80 14.26 16.64
N VAL A 464 9.85 14.04 17.96
CA VAL A 464 10.45 12.87 18.58
C VAL A 464 9.35 12.18 19.37
N GLN A 465 8.98 10.97 18.96
CA GLN A 465 8.01 10.14 19.67
C GLN A 465 8.75 8.98 20.32
N ALA A 466 8.45 8.72 21.58
CA ALA A 466 8.84 7.48 22.26
C ALA A 466 7.60 6.58 22.26
N GLN A 467 7.73 5.39 21.70
CA GLN A 467 6.68 4.39 21.70
C GLN A 467 7.21 3.15 22.43
N TYR A 468 6.50 2.70 23.46
CA TYR A 468 6.80 1.43 24.08
C TYR A 468 6.35 0.31 23.13
N ASP A 469 7.27 -0.58 22.80
CA ASP A 469 6.98 -1.79 22.04
C ASP A 469 6.75 -2.94 23.04
N PRO A 470 5.51 -3.42 23.20
CA PRO A 470 5.18 -4.47 24.14
C PRO A 470 5.77 -5.84 23.75
N ASP A 471 6.09 -6.07 22.48
CA ASP A 471 6.60 -7.35 21.99
C ASP A 471 8.10 -7.50 22.28
N THR A 472 8.86 -6.40 22.20
CA THR A 472 10.31 -6.39 22.46
C THR A 472 10.66 -5.94 23.89
N GLY A 473 9.72 -5.33 24.62
CA GLY A 473 9.95 -4.74 25.94
C GLY A 473 10.84 -3.49 25.89
N LEU A 474 11.11 -2.96 24.70
CA LEU A 474 11.98 -1.81 24.47
C LEU A 474 11.14 -0.58 24.14
N THR A 475 11.65 0.60 24.52
CA THR A 475 11.08 1.85 24.01
C THR A 475 11.73 2.16 22.66
N VAL A 476 10.95 2.47 21.65
CA VAL A 476 11.42 2.88 20.33
C VAL A 476 11.33 4.41 20.22
N LEU A 477 12.44 5.05 19.86
CA LEU A 477 12.43 6.43 19.41
C LEU A 477 12.16 6.49 17.92
N LYS A 478 11.04 7.15 17.58
CA LYS A 478 10.75 7.60 16.24
C LYS A 478 11.08 9.08 16.13
N VAL A 479 12.12 9.40 15.37
CA VAL A 479 12.54 10.77 15.10
C VAL A 479 12.14 11.15 13.67
N LEU A 480 11.44 12.27 13.54
CA LEU A 480 10.88 12.77 12.29
C LEU A 480 11.45 14.15 11.97
N TRP A 481 12.00 14.32 10.76
CA TRP A 481 12.51 15.59 10.24
C TRP A 481 11.55 16.28 9.26
N MET A 482 10.59 15.53 8.71
CA MET A 482 9.53 16.07 7.85
C MET A 482 8.17 15.87 8.52
N ASP A 483 7.21 16.76 8.20
CA ASP A 483 5.81 16.55 8.58
C ASP A 483 5.28 15.45 7.67
N THR A 484 5.46 14.20 8.07
CA THR A 484 4.73 13.11 7.45
C THR A 484 3.27 13.31 7.86
N ALA A 485 2.41 13.63 6.89
CA ALA A 485 1.00 13.32 7.02
C ALA A 485 0.92 11.80 7.25
N MET A 486 0.80 11.39 8.51
CA MET A 486 0.36 10.04 8.86
C MET A 486 -1.14 9.97 8.64
#